data_AF-A0A968P5Z7-F1
#
_entry.id   AF-A0A968P5Z7-F1
#
_cell.length_a   1.000
_cell.length_b   1.000
_cell.length_c   1.000
_cell.angle_alpha   90.00
_cell.angle_beta   90.00
_cell.angle_gamma   90.00
#
_symmetry.space_group_name_H-M   'P 1'
#
loop_
_entity.id
_entity.type
_entity.pdbx_description
1 polymer ?
#
loop_
_entity_poly.entity_id
_entity_poly.type
_entity_poly.pdbx_seq_one_letter_code
_entity_poly.pdbx_strand_id
1 'polypeptide(L)'
;MPQAIRWLQATDADRPFFLWVHLFDPHMPYEPPAPHHRAARDGAPPLSRLTWPEILESADAHGGDLPAEVLVRGLELYGGEVEYADHWVGTLVEELRRLERWHETITVLTADHGECFSNGIFFDHSNCLYDGAIRIPLIIRYPPAVTAGTRIATQVENLDVAPTLLRLSGLRTPPTFQGHDLFLADANLREPRPAFLQHPLYRHFDVVERQKVMDRLRSVAGTPTQRILGDQEMAGARTPRWKYLVTGREERLFDLEDDPAEQVDVAAREPDALAQLRRQTRAWRHEHPLVLQDLEEVDDEILESLRALGYL
;
A
#
# COMPACT_ATOMS: atom_id res chain seq x y z
N MET A 1 0.73 14.92 12.72
CA MET A 1 1.73 15.91 12.25
C MET A 1 2.19 16.93 13.32
N PRO A 2 1.35 17.68 14.06
CA PRO A 2 1.82 18.74 14.96
C PRO A 2 2.81 18.29 16.05
N GLN A 3 2.70 17.04 16.52
CA GLN A 3 3.65 16.45 17.46
C GLN A 3 5.04 16.25 16.82
N ALA A 4 5.11 15.77 15.58
CA ALA A 4 6.36 15.60 14.84
C ALA A 4 7.09 16.94 14.61
N ILE A 5 6.33 18.00 14.29
CA ILE A 5 6.88 19.36 14.15
C ILE A 5 7.46 19.86 15.49
N ARG A 6 6.72 19.72 16.59
CA ARG A 6 7.22 20.13 17.91
C ARG A 6 8.47 19.34 18.31
N TRP A 7 8.49 18.05 18.02
CA TRP A 7 9.66 17.21 18.29
C TRP A 7 10.87 17.65 17.47
N LEU A 8 10.67 17.94 16.18
CA LEU A 8 11.72 18.44 15.29
C LEU A 8 12.27 19.80 15.77
N GLN A 9 11.40 20.71 16.21
CA GLN A 9 11.78 22.02 16.78
C GLN A 9 12.56 21.91 18.08
N ALA A 10 12.27 20.90 18.90
CA ALA A 10 12.94 20.66 20.17
C ALA A 10 14.24 19.84 20.02
N THR A 11 14.48 19.28 18.82
CA THR A 11 15.67 18.48 18.54
C THR A 11 16.89 19.38 18.42
N ASP A 12 17.94 19.04 19.15
CA ASP A 12 19.24 19.71 19.07
C ASP A 12 19.76 19.72 17.63
N ALA A 13 20.10 20.91 17.13
CA ALA A 13 20.56 21.11 15.76
C ALA A 13 21.86 20.36 15.47
N ASP A 14 22.72 20.17 16.48
CA ASP A 14 24.01 19.50 16.35
C ASP A 14 23.92 17.97 16.41
N ARG A 15 22.72 17.41 16.62
CA ARG A 15 22.51 15.96 16.70
C ARG A 15 21.79 15.42 15.46
N PRO A 16 22.25 14.29 14.90
CA PRO A 16 21.50 13.58 13.87
C PRO A 16 20.20 13.04 14.45
N PHE A 17 19.17 12.96 13.62
CA PHE A 17 17.87 12.45 14.00
C PHE A 17 17.36 11.41 13.00
N PHE A 18 16.46 10.57 13.46
CA PHE A 18 15.59 9.74 12.63
C PHE A 18 14.16 10.05 13.04
N LEU A 19 13.35 10.52 12.09
CA LEU A 19 11.95 10.86 12.30
C LEU A 19 11.11 10.01 11.36
N TRP A 20 10.28 9.15 11.93
CA TRP A 20 9.28 8.41 11.20
C TRP A 20 7.90 9.03 11.48
N VAL A 21 7.20 9.39 10.42
CA VAL A 21 5.85 9.96 10.49
C VAL A 21 4.91 9.04 9.75
N HIS A 22 3.99 8.44 10.49
CA HIS A 22 2.88 7.68 9.93
C HIS A 22 1.70 8.63 9.70
N LEU A 23 1.29 8.78 8.44
CA LEU A 23 0.04 9.44 8.07
C LEU A 23 -0.99 8.35 7.82
N PHE A 24 -2.14 8.44 8.49
CA PHE A 24 -3.18 7.43 8.40
C PHE A 24 -4.01 7.58 7.11
N ASP A 25 -4.20 8.80 6.64
CA ASP A 25 -4.89 9.11 5.40
C ASP A 25 -4.04 8.63 4.19
N PRO A 26 -4.62 8.00 3.15
CA PRO A 26 -6.05 7.91 2.84
C PRO A 26 -6.72 6.56 3.20
N HIS A 27 -6.61 6.09 4.44
CA HIS A 27 -7.30 4.87 4.89
C HIS A 27 -8.81 5.06 5.06
N MET A 28 -9.61 4.02 4.80
CA MET A 28 -11.07 4.03 5.01
C MET A 28 -11.44 4.06 6.52
N PRO A 29 -12.51 4.73 6.99
CA PRO A 29 -13.51 5.53 6.26
C PRO A 29 -12.91 6.80 5.64
N TYR A 30 -13.29 7.11 4.40
CA TYR A 30 -12.85 8.33 3.75
C TYR A 30 -13.66 9.51 4.29
N GLU A 31 -13.05 10.39 5.08
CA GLU A 31 -13.64 11.54 5.76
C GLU A 31 -12.68 12.76 5.75
N PRO A 32 -12.27 13.26 4.57
CA PRO A 32 -11.27 14.31 4.49
C PRO A 32 -11.80 15.60 5.13
N PRO A 33 -11.00 16.26 5.99
CA PRO A 33 -11.44 17.47 6.69
C PRO A 33 -11.56 18.66 5.72
N ALA A 34 -12.27 19.72 6.13
CA ALA A 34 -12.23 20.99 5.41
C ALA A 34 -10.79 21.55 5.34
N PRO A 35 -10.36 22.14 4.22
CA PRO A 35 -11.07 22.37 2.95
C PRO A 35 -10.91 21.23 1.92
N HIS A 36 -10.39 20.07 2.33
CA HIS A 36 -10.08 18.94 1.45
C HIS A 36 -11.30 18.06 1.10
N HIS A 37 -12.42 18.22 1.82
CA HIS A 37 -13.70 17.71 1.33
C HIS A 37 -14.08 18.36 0.00
N ARG A 38 -14.73 17.61 -0.89
CA ARG A 38 -15.21 18.16 -2.17
C ARG A 38 -16.56 18.85 -1.98
N ALA A 39 -16.72 20.02 -2.62
CA ALA A 39 -18.00 20.67 -2.72
C ALA A 39 -18.99 19.71 -3.41
N ALA A 40 -20.20 19.61 -2.88
CA ALA A 40 -21.22 18.78 -3.51
C ALA A 40 -21.54 19.32 -4.91
N ARG A 41 -21.81 18.42 -5.85
CA ARG A 41 -22.44 18.80 -7.12
C ARG A 41 -23.91 19.18 -6.86
N ASP A 42 -24.41 20.14 -7.62
CA ASP A 42 -25.86 20.45 -7.70
C ASP A 42 -26.56 20.86 -6.40
N GLY A 43 -25.88 21.60 -5.51
CA GLY A 43 -26.51 22.18 -4.31
C GLY A 43 -26.82 21.17 -3.20
N ALA A 44 -26.31 19.94 -3.31
CA ALA A 44 -26.32 18.96 -2.24
C ALA A 44 -25.43 19.39 -1.05
N PRO A 45 -25.61 18.82 0.15
CA PRO A 45 -24.66 18.97 1.23
C PRO A 45 -23.28 18.39 0.82
N PRO A 46 -22.15 18.96 1.29
CA PRO A 46 -20.82 18.46 0.99
C PRO A 46 -20.72 16.97 1.24
N LEU A 47 -20.10 16.24 0.31
CA LEU A 47 -19.73 14.85 0.54
C LEU A 47 -18.60 14.90 1.58
N SER A 48 -18.92 14.63 2.84
CA SER A 48 -17.96 14.77 3.94
C SER A 48 -17.37 13.44 4.39
N ARG A 49 -18.06 12.33 4.12
CA ARG A 49 -17.62 10.99 4.51
C ARG A 49 -18.16 9.90 3.59
N LEU A 50 -17.57 8.71 3.61
CA LEU A 50 -18.19 7.48 3.10
C LEU A 50 -17.85 6.33 4.05
N THR A 51 -18.90 5.69 4.58
CA THR A 51 -18.79 4.62 5.58
C THR A 51 -19.40 3.31 5.09
N TRP A 52 -18.97 2.18 5.67
CA TRP A 52 -19.55 0.86 5.38
C TRP A 52 -21.08 0.81 5.52
N PRO A 53 -21.71 1.37 6.57
CA PRO A 53 -23.17 1.43 6.65
C PRO A 53 -23.83 2.14 5.46
N GLU A 54 -23.29 3.27 4.99
CA GLU A 54 -23.84 3.99 3.82
C GLU A 54 -23.69 3.17 2.53
N ILE A 55 -22.54 2.49 2.35
CA ILE A 55 -22.30 1.59 1.21
C ILE A 55 -23.32 0.45 1.22
N LEU A 56 -23.52 -0.19 2.37
CA LEU A 56 -24.43 -1.34 2.50
C LEU A 56 -25.89 -0.95 2.35
N GLU A 57 -26.31 0.19 2.91
CA GLU A 57 -27.67 0.73 2.73
C GLU A 57 -27.95 0.97 1.24
N SER A 58 -27.00 1.60 0.53
CA SER A 58 -27.13 1.80 -0.90
C SER A 58 -27.15 0.48 -1.66
N ALA A 59 -26.26 -0.47 -1.36
CA ALA A 59 -26.25 -1.77 -2.03
C ALA A 59 -27.57 -2.53 -1.82
N ASP A 60 -28.08 -2.59 -0.60
CA ASP A 60 -29.35 -3.27 -0.27
C ASP A 60 -30.54 -2.66 -1.02
N ALA A 61 -30.61 -1.33 -1.10
CA ALA A 61 -31.64 -0.62 -1.85
C ALA A 61 -31.64 -0.93 -3.36
N HIS A 62 -30.51 -1.43 -3.87
CA HIS A 62 -30.27 -1.76 -5.28
C HIS A 62 -30.03 -3.26 -5.50
N GLY A 63 -30.50 -4.12 -4.59
CA GLY A 63 -30.43 -5.58 -4.77
C GLY A 63 -29.03 -6.17 -4.70
N GLY A 64 -28.09 -5.47 -4.06
CA GLY A 64 -26.69 -5.84 -3.90
C GLY A 64 -25.75 -5.23 -4.93
N ASP A 65 -26.25 -4.51 -5.95
CA ASP A 65 -25.41 -3.74 -6.87
C ASP A 65 -25.24 -2.31 -6.34
N LEU A 66 -24.00 -1.85 -6.18
CA LEU A 66 -23.74 -0.48 -5.76
C LEU A 66 -23.69 0.46 -6.97
N PRO A 67 -24.48 1.53 -7.00
CA PRO A 67 -24.46 2.47 -8.11
C PRO A 67 -23.10 3.16 -8.30
N ALA A 68 -22.80 3.52 -9.56
CA ALA A 68 -21.53 4.12 -9.94
C ALA A 68 -21.26 5.45 -9.21
N GLU A 69 -22.31 6.22 -8.91
CA GLU A 69 -22.20 7.48 -8.18
C GLU A 69 -21.63 7.33 -6.77
N VAL A 70 -21.87 6.18 -6.11
CA VAL A 70 -21.31 5.91 -4.78
C VAL A 70 -19.81 5.63 -4.88
N LEU A 71 -19.40 4.86 -5.90
CA LEU A 71 -17.98 4.65 -6.18
C LEU A 71 -17.28 5.96 -6.53
N VAL A 72 -17.87 6.77 -7.40
CA VAL A 72 -17.33 8.09 -7.77
C VAL A 72 -17.18 8.98 -6.53
N ARG A 73 -18.18 9.02 -5.65
CA ARG A 73 -18.08 9.70 -4.35
C ARG A 73 -16.91 9.16 -3.51
N GLY A 74 -16.76 7.85 -3.41
CA GLY A 74 -15.66 7.22 -2.68
C GLY A 74 -14.28 7.64 -3.21
N LEU A 75 -14.10 7.60 -4.53
CA LEU A 75 -12.85 8.00 -5.19
C LEU A 75 -12.58 9.51 -5.04
N GLU A 76 -13.61 10.36 -5.08
CA GLU A 76 -13.48 11.80 -4.84
C GLU A 76 -13.05 12.09 -3.40
N LEU A 77 -13.58 11.37 -2.42
CA LEU A 77 -13.20 11.50 -1.01
C LEU A 77 -11.79 10.95 -0.75
N TYR A 78 -11.44 9.80 -1.32
CA TYR A 78 -10.08 9.26 -1.30
C TYR A 78 -9.07 10.28 -1.84
N GLY A 79 -9.39 10.95 -2.95
CA GLY A 79 -8.57 12.03 -3.50
C GLY A 79 -8.43 13.23 -2.54
N GLY A 80 -9.48 13.56 -1.79
CA GLY A 80 -9.43 14.59 -0.74
C GLY A 80 -8.49 14.19 0.41
N GLU A 81 -8.50 12.93 0.81
CA GLU A 81 -7.58 12.41 1.84
C GLU A 81 -6.12 12.45 1.39
N VAL A 82 -5.86 12.14 0.11
CA VAL A 82 -4.53 12.29 -0.49
C VAL A 82 -4.08 13.76 -0.47
N GLU A 83 -4.96 14.71 -0.79
CA GLU A 83 -4.64 16.15 -0.71
C GLU A 83 -4.37 16.59 0.74
N TYR A 84 -5.08 16.03 1.71
CA TYR A 84 -4.87 16.33 3.12
C TYR A 84 -3.54 15.75 3.64
N ALA A 85 -3.18 14.53 3.24
CA ALA A 85 -1.87 13.96 3.50
C ALA A 85 -0.74 14.81 2.88
N ASP A 86 -0.91 15.25 1.63
CA ASP A 86 0.04 16.14 0.94
C ASP A 86 0.21 17.48 1.67
N HIS A 87 -0.87 18.08 2.17
CA HIS A 87 -0.80 19.30 2.99
C HIS A 87 0.11 19.12 4.21
N TRP A 88 0.01 18.00 4.91
CA TRP A 88 0.88 17.72 6.06
C TRP A 88 2.32 17.44 5.67
N VAL A 89 2.56 16.73 4.57
CA VAL A 89 3.92 16.54 4.02
C VAL A 89 4.53 17.90 3.69
N GLY A 90 3.79 18.79 3.00
CA GLY A 90 4.21 20.15 2.69
C GLY A 90 4.56 20.95 3.95
N THR A 91 3.72 20.88 4.99
CA THR A 91 3.97 21.54 6.27
C THR A 91 5.27 21.07 6.93
N LEU A 92 5.55 19.76 6.91
CA LEU A 92 6.80 19.21 7.46
C LEU A 92 8.03 19.67 6.65
N VAL A 93 7.91 19.72 5.32
CA VAL A 93 8.98 20.20 4.44
C VAL A 93 9.26 21.69 4.67
N GLU A 94 8.22 22.51 4.81
CA GLU A 94 8.35 23.93 5.13
C GLU A 94 9.03 24.16 6.48
N GLU A 95 8.70 23.35 7.48
CA GLU A 95 9.38 23.42 8.78
C GLU A 95 10.85 23.04 8.69
N LEU A 96 11.20 21.98 7.96
CA LEU A 96 12.60 21.62 7.69
C LEU A 96 13.35 22.74 6.97
N ARG A 97 12.71 23.48 6.06
CA ARG A 97 13.30 24.64 5.39
C ARG A 97 13.49 25.81 6.36
N ARG A 98 12.50 26.09 7.21
CA ARG A 98 12.56 27.15 8.23
C ARG A 98 13.68 26.92 9.25
N LEU A 99 13.95 25.65 9.58
CA LEU A 99 15.04 25.24 10.45
C LEU A 99 16.39 25.12 9.71
N GLU A 100 16.44 25.43 8.40
CA GLU A 100 17.63 25.29 7.54
C GLU A 100 18.16 23.86 7.39
N ARG A 101 17.38 22.84 7.76
CA ARG A 101 17.76 21.42 7.74
C ARG A 101 17.32 20.67 6.49
N TRP A 102 16.54 21.30 5.61
CA TRP A 102 16.00 20.65 4.41
C TRP A 102 17.10 20.12 3.48
N HIS A 103 18.22 20.81 3.32
CA HIS A 103 19.27 20.37 2.41
C HIS A 103 20.03 19.14 2.92
N GLU A 104 20.21 19.01 4.23
CA GLU A 104 20.96 17.94 4.90
C GLU A 104 20.10 16.74 5.31
N THR A 105 18.77 16.86 5.25
CA THR A 105 17.86 15.77 5.62
C THR A 105 17.61 14.83 4.44
N ILE A 106 17.80 13.52 4.68
CA ILE A 106 17.30 12.47 3.78
C ILE A 106 15.80 12.37 3.99
N THR A 107 15.01 12.58 2.94
CA THR A 107 13.55 12.49 3.00
C THR A 107 13.07 11.33 2.15
N VAL A 108 12.23 10.48 2.74
CA VAL A 108 11.57 9.36 2.06
C VAL A 108 10.06 9.54 2.18
N LEU A 109 9.36 9.47 1.07
CA LEU A 109 7.90 9.33 1.02
C LEU A 109 7.58 7.97 0.41
N THR A 110 6.80 7.17 1.13
CA THR A 110 6.35 5.84 0.70
C THR A 110 4.98 5.54 1.29
N ALA A 111 4.36 4.45 0.84
CA ALA A 111 3.18 3.87 1.47
C ALA A 111 3.50 2.45 1.98
N ASP A 112 2.68 1.94 2.88
CA ASP A 112 2.68 0.53 3.28
C ASP A 112 2.05 -0.35 2.20
N HIS A 113 0.93 0.11 1.62
CA HIS A 113 0.26 -0.43 0.44
C HIS A 113 -0.57 0.66 -0.26
N GLY A 114 -1.32 0.27 -1.30
CA GLY A 114 -2.30 1.10 -2.01
C GLY A 114 -3.70 0.50 -1.98
N GLU A 115 -4.48 0.73 -3.04
CA GLU A 115 -5.90 0.37 -3.17
C GLU A 115 -6.19 -0.31 -4.50
N CYS A 116 -7.17 -1.22 -4.53
CA CYS A 116 -7.41 -2.11 -5.68
C CYS A 116 -8.71 -1.85 -6.42
N PHE A 117 -9.10 -0.57 -6.50
CA PHE A 117 -10.37 -0.09 -7.05
C PHE A 117 -10.70 -0.62 -8.45
N SER A 118 -9.70 -1.01 -9.24
CA SER A 118 -9.86 -1.50 -10.62
C SER A 118 -9.91 -3.03 -10.74
N ASN A 119 -9.71 -3.78 -9.65
CA ASN A 119 -9.68 -5.24 -9.65
C ASN A 119 -10.87 -5.84 -8.90
N GLY A 120 -12.02 -5.17 -8.88
CA GLY A 120 -13.21 -5.67 -8.18
C GLY A 120 -13.15 -5.54 -6.66
N ILE A 121 -12.11 -4.88 -6.13
CA ILE A 121 -11.91 -4.59 -4.71
C ILE A 121 -12.07 -3.07 -4.55
N PHE A 122 -13.30 -2.64 -4.28
CA PHE A 122 -13.67 -1.23 -4.39
C PHE A 122 -13.56 -0.43 -3.09
N PHE A 123 -13.52 -1.13 -1.95
CA PHE A 123 -13.50 -0.56 -0.61
C PHE A 123 -12.79 -1.54 0.31
N ASP A 124 -11.83 -1.05 1.11
CA ASP A 124 -10.88 -1.91 1.84
C ASP A 124 -10.02 -2.73 0.85
N HIS A 125 -8.96 -3.38 1.31
CA HIS A 125 -7.89 -3.85 0.43
C HIS A 125 -7.13 -5.07 0.99
N SER A 126 -7.70 -5.73 2.00
CA SER A 126 -7.07 -6.86 2.71
C SER A 126 -6.51 -7.95 1.76
N ASN A 127 -7.34 -8.73 1.04
CA ASN A 127 -6.84 -9.71 0.05
C ASN A 127 -6.49 -9.08 -1.31
N CYS A 128 -5.59 -8.10 -1.34
CA CYS A 128 -5.14 -7.52 -2.60
C CYS A 128 -3.62 -7.63 -2.82
N LEU A 129 -3.22 -8.44 -3.81
CA LEU A 129 -1.85 -8.45 -4.35
C LEU A 129 -1.77 -7.84 -5.76
N TYR A 130 -2.81 -7.17 -6.27
CA TYR A 130 -2.77 -6.41 -7.52
C TYR A 130 -1.87 -5.16 -7.38
N ASP A 131 -1.39 -4.62 -8.50
CA ASP A 131 -0.46 -3.50 -8.56
C ASP A 131 -1.02 -2.25 -7.90
N GLY A 132 -2.35 -2.07 -7.93
CA GLY A 132 -3.02 -1.01 -7.17
C GLY A 132 -2.67 -1.01 -5.68
N ALA A 133 -2.50 -2.19 -5.07
CA ALA A 133 -2.09 -2.32 -3.67
C ALA A 133 -0.57 -2.39 -3.47
N ILE A 134 0.17 -3.09 -4.32
CA ILE A 134 1.57 -3.40 -4.02
C ILE A 134 2.59 -2.49 -4.72
N ARG A 135 2.17 -1.75 -5.75
CA ARG A 135 3.04 -0.82 -6.48
C ARG A 135 2.89 0.59 -5.93
N ILE A 136 3.47 0.78 -4.76
CA ILE A 136 3.42 2.00 -3.97
C ILE A 136 4.35 3.11 -4.48
N PRO A 137 4.10 4.38 -4.12
CA PRO A 137 5.07 5.45 -4.30
C PRO A 137 6.34 5.15 -3.47
N LEU A 138 7.51 5.44 -4.03
CA LEU A 138 8.78 5.50 -3.30
C LEU A 138 9.60 6.67 -3.84
N ILE A 139 9.66 7.76 -3.09
CA ILE A 139 10.41 8.97 -3.44
C ILE A 139 11.48 9.18 -2.39
N ILE A 140 12.74 9.23 -2.82
CA ILE A 140 13.90 9.50 -1.97
C ILE A 140 14.55 10.79 -2.43
N ARG A 141 14.77 11.72 -1.50
CA ARG A 141 15.42 13.00 -1.77
C ARG A 141 16.55 13.24 -0.79
N TYR A 142 17.75 13.40 -1.33
CA TYR A 142 18.93 13.82 -0.58
C TYR A 142 19.96 14.45 -1.54
N PRO A 143 19.90 15.78 -1.80
CA PRO A 143 20.73 16.45 -2.81
C PRO A 143 22.24 16.20 -2.69
N PRO A 144 22.83 16.04 -1.49
CA PRO A 144 24.25 15.72 -1.38
C PRO A 144 24.69 14.42 -2.07
N ALA A 145 23.80 13.45 -2.27
CA ALA A 145 24.15 12.15 -2.85
C ALA A 145 23.21 11.64 -3.95
N VAL A 146 22.00 12.22 -4.08
CA VAL A 146 20.97 11.77 -5.02
C VAL A 146 20.72 12.88 -6.04
N THR A 147 21.04 12.59 -7.30
CA THR A 147 20.78 13.52 -8.42
C THR A 147 19.27 13.69 -8.62
N ALA A 148 18.79 14.94 -8.63
CA ALA A 148 17.39 15.26 -8.83
C ALA A 148 16.88 14.73 -10.19
N GLY A 149 15.66 14.19 -10.20
CA GLY A 149 15.06 13.61 -11.42
C GLY A 149 15.55 12.21 -11.79
N THR A 150 16.48 11.62 -11.02
CA THR A 150 16.85 10.21 -11.18
C THR A 150 15.62 9.33 -11.03
N ARG A 151 15.36 8.48 -12.01
CA ARG A 151 14.30 7.46 -11.98
C ARG A 151 14.93 6.07 -12.03
N ILE A 152 14.65 5.25 -11.03
CA ILE A 152 14.96 3.83 -11.02
C ILE A 152 13.75 3.10 -11.60
N ALA A 153 13.90 2.54 -12.80
CA ALA A 153 12.81 1.84 -13.49
C ALA A 153 12.75 0.34 -13.14
N THR A 154 13.84 -0.21 -12.61
CA THR A 154 13.91 -1.60 -12.16
C THR A 154 13.01 -1.82 -10.96
N GLN A 155 12.45 -3.03 -10.82
CA GLN A 155 11.66 -3.41 -9.66
C GLN A 155 12.49 -3.34 -8.37
N VAL A 156 11.90 -2.75 -7.33
CA VAL A 156 12.45 -2.60 -5.98
C VAL A 156 11.41 -3.04 -4.96
N GLU A 157 11.85 -3.24 -3.72
CA GLU A 157 11.00 -3.73 -2.63
C GLU A 157 11.09 -2.79 -1.42
N ASN A 158 10.08 -2.80 -0.54
CA ASN A 158 10.13 -2.05 0.73
C ASN A 158 11.36 -2.40 1.59
N LEU A 159 11.86 -3.64 1.46
CA LEU A 159 13.07 -4.10 2.12
C LEU A 159 14.31 -3.30 1.73
N ASP A 160 14.32 -2.67 0.56
CA ASP A 160 15.45 -1.89 0.03
C ASP A 160 15.59 -0.52 0.72
N VAL A 161 14.54 -0.02 1.38
CA VAL A 161 14.51 1.33 2.00
C VAL A 161 15.52 1.42 3.13
N ALA A 162 15.53 0.46 4.07
CA ALA A 162 16.39 0.54 5.24
C ALA A 162 17.90 0.44 4.91
N PRO A 163 18.38 -0.50 4.07
CA PRO A 163 19.75 -0.50 3.55
C PRO A 163 20.15 0.81 2.85
N THR A 164 19.23 1.38 2.06
CA THR A 164 19.46 2.65 1.34
C THR A 164 19.65 3.81 2.32
N LEU A 165 18.78 3.93 3.33
CA LEU A 165 18.89 4.96 4.35
C LEU A 165 20.18 4.86 5.17
N LEU A 166 20.56 3.65 5.58
CA LEU A 166 21.81 3.41 6.30
C LEU A 166 23.01 3.86 5.47
N ARG A 167 23.04 3.49 4.18
CA ARG A 167 24.11 3.88 3.26
C ARG A 167 24.21 5.40 3.10
N LEU A 168 23.08 6.07 2.85
CA LEU A 168 23.04 7.53 2.65
C LEU A 168 23.46 8.27 3.93
N SER A 169 23.24 7.66 5.10
CA SER A 169 23.67 8.16 6.41
C SER A 169 25.13 7.81 6.76
N GLY A 170 25.88 7.15 5.88
CA GLY A 170 27.26 6.72 6.14
C GLY A 170 27.37 5.55 7.12
N LEU A 171 26.28 4.84 7.39
CA LEU A 171 26.23 3.68 8.27
C LEU A 171 26.37 2.37 7.48
N ARG A 172 26.78 1.30 8.17
CA ARG A 172 26.89 -0.03 7.59
C ARG A 172 25.55 -0.75 7.67
N THR A 173 25.15 -1.40 6.58
CA THR A 173 23.98 -2.28 6.55
C THR A 173 24.28 -3.58 7.30
N PRO A 174 23.46 -3.98 8.29
CA PRO A 174 23.56 -5.28 8.93
C PRO A 174 23.38 -6.42 7.90
N PRO A 175 24.11 -7.55 8.04
CA PRO A 175 23.98 -8.69 7.12
C PRO A 175 22.64 -9.40 7.22
N THR A 176 21.84 -9.11 8.25
CA THR A 176 20.48 -9.65 8.44
C THR A 176 19.44 -8.95 7.56
N PHE A 177 19.76 -7.79 6.98
CA PHE A 177 18.84 -7.08 6.10
C PHE A 177 18.82 -7.75 4.73
N GLN A 178 17.63 -8.10 4.24
CA GLN A 178 17.46 -8.82 2.97
C GLN A 178 17.37 -7.88 1.75
N GLY A 179 17.06 -6.61 1.96
CA GLY A 179 17.02 -5.62 0.88
C GLY A 179 18.38 -5.11 0.45
N HIS A 180 18.39 -4.34 -0.62
CA HIS A 180 19.60 -3.77 -1.21
C HIS A 180 19.57 -2.25 -1.19
N ASP A 181 20.74 -1.63 -1.02
CA ASP A 181 20.88 -0.19 -1.24
C ASP A 181 20.56 0.14 -2.70
N LEU A 182 19.65 1.09 -2.94
CA LEU A 182 19.17 1.48 -4.27
C LEU A 182 20.17 2.30 -5.08
N PHE A 183 21.27 2.81 -4.51
CA PHE A 183 22.23 3.70 -5.19
C PHE A 183 23.63 3.11 -5.42
N LEU A 184 23.87 1.86 -5.01
CA LEU A 184 25.10 1.14 -5.37
C LEU A 184 25.10 0.74 -6.84
N ALA A 185 26.16 1.15 -7.57
CA ALA A 185 26.54 0.74 -8.94
C ALA A 185 25.37 0.55 -9.92
N ASP A 186 25.12 1.59 -10.74
CA ASP A 186 24.10 1.63 -11.77
C ASP A 186 22.81 0.88 -11.37
N ALA A 187 22.02 1.49 -10.49
CA ALA A 187 20.68 1.00 -10.14
C ALA A 187 19.84 0.65 -11.38
N ASN A 188 20.10 1.34 -12.51
CA ASN A 188 19.47 1.10 -13.82
C ASN A 188 20.04 -0.09 -14.61
N LEU A 189 21.21 -0.61 -14.23
CA LEU A 189 21.82 -1.82 -14.81
C LEU A 189 21.59 -3.07 -13.95
N ARG A 190 20.86 -2.96 -12.84
CA ARG A 190 20.48 -4.14 -12.05
C ARG A 190 19.52 -5.00 -12.84
N GLU A 191 19.82 -6.29 -12.89
CA GLU A 191 18.84 -7.24 -13.42
C GLU A 191 17.54 -7.13 -12.61
N PRO A 192 16.37 -7.10 -13.26
CA PRO A 192 15.12 -7.02 -12.54
C PRO A 192 14.96 -8.22 -11.63
N ARG A 193 14.79 -7.95 -10.33
CA ARG A 193 14.59 -9.00 -9.34
C ARG A 193 13.13 -9.40 -9.28
N PRO A 194 12.80 -10.69 -9.49
CA PRO A 194 11.49 -11.19 -9.15
C PRO A 194 11.19 -10.95 -7.67
N ALA A 195 10.02 -10.42 -7.35
CA ALA A 195 9.54 -10.22 -5.97
C ALA A 195 8.60 -11.35 -5.59
N PHE A 196 8.76 -11.88 -4.37
CA PHE A 196 7.82 -12.82 -3.79
C PHE A 196 6.66 -12.04 -3.19
N LEU A 197 5.44 -12.39 -3.59
CA LEU A 197 4.23 -11.79 -3.05
C LEU A 197 3.61 -12.79 -2.08
N GLN A 198 3.24 -12.33 -0.90
CA GLN A 198 2.54 -13.15 0.08
C GLN A 198 1.64 -12.27 0.93
N HIS A 199 0.39 -12.67 1.07
CA HIS A 199 -0.56 -12.04 1.97
C HIS A 199 -0.79 -12.96 3.18
N PRO A 200 -0.75 -12.43 4.42
CA PRO A 200 -0.94 -13.24 5.62
C PRO A 200 -2.33 -13.90 5.68
N LEU A 201 -2.40 -15.01 6.40
CA LEU A 201 -3.66 -15.72 6.67
C LEU A 201 -4.26 -15.23 8.00
N TYR A 202 -5.42 -14.59 7.95
CA TYR A 202 -6.20 -14.26 9.15
C TYR A 202 -7.02 -15.48 9.59
N ARG A 203 -6.68 -16.10 10.72
CA ARG A 203 -7.47 -17.21 11.31
C ARG A 203 -8.35 -16.70 12.44
N HIS A 204 -9.42 -15.96 12.14
CA HIS A 204 -10.33 -15.43 13.17
C HIS A 204 -11.80 -15.71 12.82
N PHE A 205 -12.62 -15.95 13.85
CA PHE A 205 -14.08 -16.11 13.74
C PHE A 205 -14.74 -14.88 13.07
N ASP A 206 -14.11 -13.71 13.22
CA ASP A 206 -14.58 -12.45 12.64
C ASP A 206 -14.33 -12.31 11.12
N VAL A 207 -13.35 -13.03 10.54
CA VAL A 207 -13.11 -12.97 9.07
C VAL A 207 -14.33 -13.48 8.31
N VAL A 208 -14.96 -14.55 8.80
CA VAL A 208 -16.16 -15.12 8.20
C VAL A 208 -17.35 -14.18 8.36
N GLU A 209 -17.55 -13.59 9.53
CA GLU A 209 -18.67 -12.68 9.77
C GLU A 209 -18.50 -11.34 9.04
N ARG A 210 -17.30 -10.74 9.04
CA ARG A 210 -16.98 -9.54 8.25
C ARG A 210 -17.14 -9.81 6.75
N GLN A 211 -16.69 -10.97 6.27
CA GLN A 211 -16.88 -11.30 4.85
C GLN A 211 -18.36 -11.45 4.50
N LYS A 212 -19.21 -12.03 5.36
CA LYS A 212 -20.67 -12.08 5.10
C LYS A 212 -21.28 -10.69 4.95
N VAL A 213 -20.79 -9.70 5.70
CA VAL A 213 -21.21 -8.31 5.54
C VAL A 213 -20.79 -7.77 4.19
N MET A 214 -19.54 -8.00 3.78
CA MET A 214 -19.00 -7.58 2.49
C MET A 214 -19.66 -8.29 1.30
N ASP A 215 -20.05 -9.56 1.43
CA ASP A 215 -20.74 -10.36 0.40
C ASP A 215 -22.13 -9.81 0.02
N ARG A 216 -22.69 -8.89 0.82
CA ARG A 216 -23.92 -8.16 0.46
C ARG A 216 -23.71 -7.22 -0.72
N LEU A 217 -22.47 -6.73 -0.89
CA LEU A 217 -22.04 -5.96 -2.04
C LEU A 217 -21.64 -6.93 -3.17
N ARG A 218 -22.58 -7.24 -4.08
CA ARG A 218 -22.39 -8.21 -5.16
C ARG A 218 -21.63 -7.63 -6.36
N SER A 219 -21.88 -6.36 -6.65
CA SER A 219 -21.23 -5.64 -7.73
C SER A 219 -21.16 -4.14 -7.43
N VAL A 220 -20.28 -3.44 -8.14
CA VAL A 220 -20.18 -1.99 -8.14
C VAL A 220 -20.18 -1.52 -9.58
N ALA A 221 -21.12 -0.65 -9.93
CA ALA A 221 -21.35 -0.19 -11.29
C ALA A 221 -21.45 -1.37 -12.29
N GLY A 222 -22.12 -2.46 -11.91
CA GLY A 222 -22.24 -3.68 -12.70
C GLY A 222 -20.99 -4.56 -12.78
N THR A 223 -19.89 -4.19 -12.13
CA THR A 223 -18.68 -5.02 -12.04
C THR A 223 -18.73 -5.88 -10.78
N PRO A 224 -18.63 -7.23 -10.88
CA PRO A 224 -18.64 -8.09 -9.70
C PRO A 224 -17.53 -7.76 -8.70
N THR A 225 -17.85 -7.86 -7.41
CA THR A 225 -16.86 -7.70 -6.35
C THR A 225 -16.01 -8.96 -6.18
N GLN A 226 -14.73 -8.77 -5.80
CA GLN A 226 -13.86 -9.85 -5.36
C GLN A 226 -13.92 -9.98 -3.83
N ARG A 227 -13.64 -11.19 -3.35
CA ARG A 227 -13.58 -11.50 -1.93
C ARG A 227 -12.34 -10.88 -1.29
N ILE A 228 -12.52 -9.94 -0.37
CA ILE A 228 -11.41 -9.22 0.27
C ILE A 228 -10.94 -9.83 1.59
N LEU A 229 -11.72 -10.71 2.22
CA LEU A 229 -11.35 -11.45 3.42
C LEU A 229 -11.53 -12.96 3.17
N GLY A 230 -10.43 -13.71 3.29
CA GLY A 230 -10.38 -15.12 2.91
C GLY A 230 -9.58 -15.95 3.90
N ASP A 231 -9.85 -17.25 3.93
CA ASP A 231 -9.16 -18.25 4.75
C ASP A 231 -8.07 -19.01 3.98
N GLN A 232 -7.79 -18.60 2.75
CA GLN A 232 -6.78 -19.18 1.87
C GLN A 232 -5.58 -18.26 1.74
N GLU A 233 -4.38 -18.84 1.79
CA GLU A 233 -3.14 -18.11 1.51
C GLU A 233 -3.19 -17.62 0.08
N MET A 234 -2.95 -16.31 -0.09
CA MET A 234 -2.67 -15.70 -1.37
C MET A 234 -1.16 -15.45 -1.47
N ALA A 235 -0.56 -15.94 -2.53
CA ALA A 235 0.87 -15.79 -2.79
C ALA A 235 1.11 -15.60 -4.29
N GLY A 236 2.33 -15.21 -4.66
CA GLY A 236 2.64 -14.95 -6.05
C GLY A 236 4.09 -14.60 -6.31
N ALA A 237 4.37 -14.33 -7.57
CA ALA A 237 5.64 -13.83 -8.03
C ALA A 237 5.40 -12.68 -9.01
N ARG A 238 6.16 -11.60 -8.83
CA ARG A 238 6.11 -10.42 -9.71
C ARG A 238 7.46 -10.22 -10.37
N THR A 239 7.46 -10.11 -11.68
CA THR A 239 8.60 -9.68 -12.50
C THR A 239 8.19 -8.41 -13.28
N PRO A 240 9.09 -7.74 -14.02
CA PRO A 240 8.71 -6.57 -14.81
C PRO A 240 7.58 -6.83 -15.81
N ARG A 241 7.58 -8.01 -16.44
CA ARG A 241 6.58 -8.39 -17.45
C ARG A 241 5.48 -9.26 -16.88
N TRP A 242 5.83 -10.27 -16.09
CA TRP A 242 4.86 -11.27 -15.66
C TRP A 242 4.49 -11.12 -14.20
N LYS A 243 3.21 -11.31 -13.90
CA LYS A 243 2.73 -11.45 -12.52
C LYS A 243 1.85 -12.67 -12.38
N TYR A 244 2.24 -13.53 -11.46
CA TYR A 244 1.55 -14.76 -11.12
C TYR A 244 0.97 -14.65 -9.72
N LEU A 245 -0.30 -15.00 -9.57
CA LEU A 245 -1.01 -15.05 -8.29
C LEU A 245 -1.64 -16.43 -8.11
N VAL A 246 -1.61 -16.93 -6.88
CA VAL A 246 -2.26 -18.17 -6.48
C VAL A 246 -2.98 -18.00 -5.17
N THR A 247 -4.26 -18.40 -5.14
CA THR A 247 -5.10 -18.44 -3.95
C THR A 247 -5.74 -19.81 -3.84
N GLY A 248 -5.34 -20.60 -2.84
CA GLY A 248 -5.76 -22.00 -2.74
C GLY A 248 -5.37 -22.82 -3.98
N ARG A 249 -6.35 -23.14 -4.84
CA ARG A 249 -6.14 -23.86 -6.12
C ARG A 249 -6.28 -22.98 -7.36
N GLU A 250 -6.72 -21.75 -7.18
CA GLU A 250 -6.93 -20.81 -8.29
C GLU A 250 -5.60 -20.13 -8.60
N GLU A 251 -5.26 -20.09 -9.88
CA GLU A 251 -4.01 -19.53 -10.39
C GLU A 251 -4.36 -18.54 -11.50
N ARG A 252 -3.70 -17.38 -11.47
CA ARG A 252 -3.84 -16.34 -12.50
C ARG A 252 -2.47 -15.86 -12.94
N LEU A 253 -2.34 -15.54 -14.22
CA LEU A 253 -1.12 -14.95 -14.79
C LEU A 253 -1.49 -13.71 -15.59
N PHE A 254 -0.76 -12.62 -15.40
CA PHE A 254 -0.94 -11.36 -16.12
C PHE A 254 0.35 -10.95 -16.84
N ASP A 255 0.21 -10.42 -18.05
CA ASP A 255 1.27 -9.72 -18.78
C ASP A 255 1.17 -8.22 -18.47
N LEU A 256 2.03 -7.70 -17.59
CA LEU A 256 2.06 -6.31 -17.15
C LEU A 256 2.57 -5.33 -18.22
N GLU A 257 3.20 -5.80 -19.30
CA GLU A 257 3.57 -4.93 -20.43
C GLU A 257 2.32 -4.57 -21.25
N ASP A 258 1.48 -5.56 -21.54
CA ASP A 258 0.28 -5.39 -22.38
C ASP A 258 -0.99 -5.09 -21.56
N ASP A 259 -1.04 -5.54 -20.31
CA ASP A 259 -2.16 -5.41 -19.37
C ASP A 259 -1.66 -4.96 -17.97
N PRO A 260 -1.22 -3.70 -17.83
CA PRO A 260 -0.77 -3.15 -16.55
C PRO A 260 -1.89 -3.04 -15.50
N ALA A 261 -3.16 -3.20 -15.90
CA ALA A 261 -4.31 -3.16 -15.01
C ALA A 261 -4.75 -4.55 -14.52
N GLU A 262 -4.09 -5.63 -14.98
CA GLU A 262 -4.31 -7.02 -14.55
C GLU A 262 -5.76 -7.48 -14.74
N GLN A 263 -6.34 -7.13 -15.89
CA GLN A 263 -7.72 -7.44 -16.25
C GLN A 263 -7.86 -8.78 -16.98
N VAL A 264 -6.81 -9.23 -17.68
CA VAL A 264 -6.83 -10.39 -18.57
C VAL A 264 -5.91 -11.48 -18.03
N ASP A 265 -6.52 -12.57 -17.57
CA ASP A 265 -5.76 -13.77 -17.23
C ASP A 265 -5.27 -14.48 -18.51
N VAL A 266 -3.96 -14.61 -18.64
CA VAL A 266 -3.28 -15.23 -19.78
C VAL A 266 -2.65 -16.58 -19.43
N ALA A 267 -2.95 -17.16 -18.26
CA ALA A 267 -2.40 -18.44 -17.81
C ALA A 267 -2.53 -19.58 -18.85
N ALA A 268 -3.67 -19.64 -19.56
CA ALA A 268 -3.92 -20.64 -20.59
C ALA A 268 -3.15 -20.37 -21.91
N ARG A 269 -2.78 -19.11 -22.17
CA ARG A 269 -2.06 -18.68 -23.37
C ARG A 269 -0.55 -18.76 -23.19
N GLU A 270 -0.08 -18.61 -21.94
CA GLU A 270 1.34 -18.51 -21.58
C GLU A 270 1.75 -19.61 -20.57
N PRO A 271 1.63 -20.91 -20.95
CA PRO A 271 1.82 -22.04 -20.02
C PRO A 271 3.26 -22.16 -19.48
N ASP A 272 4.26 -21.73 -20.27
CA ASP A 272 5.66 -21.80 -19.87
C ASP A 272 5.99 -20.77 -18.79
N ALA A 273 5.53 -19.52 -18.97
CA ALA A 273 5.67 -18.46 -17.97
C ALA A 273 4.94 -18.83 -16.67
N LEU A 274 3.71 -19.35 -16.78
CA LEU A 274 2.95 -19.87 -15.65
C LEU A 274 3.72 -20.96 -14.90
N ALA A 275 4.24 -21.96 -15.61
CA ALA A 275 4.95 -23.08 -15.00
C ALA A 275 6.24 -22.61 -14.30
N GLN A 276 6.97 -21.65 -14.88
CA GLN A 276 8.17 -21.06 -14.28
C GLN A 276 7.83 -20.34 -12.97
N LEU A 277 6.89 -19.39 -13.00
CA LEU A 277 6.56 -18.58 -11.83
C LEU A 277 5.87 -19.40 -10.74
N ARG A 278 5.08 -20.41 -11.10
CA ARG A 278 4.52 -21.39 -10.15
C ARG A 278 5.62 -22.12 -9.38
N ARG A 279 6.65 -22.64 -10.09
CA ARG A 279 7.77 -23.33 -9.44
C ARG A 279 8.53 -22.39 -8.51
N GLN A 280 8.80 -21.17 -8.96
CA GLN A 280 9.50 -20.16 -8.17
C GLN A 280 8.72 -19.77 -6.92
N THR A 281 7.42 -19.48 -7.05
CA THR A 281 6.53 -19.15 -5.92
C THR A 281 6.47 -20.28 -4.90
N ARG A 282 6.42 -21.55 -5.35
CA ARG A 282 6.46 -22.70 -4.45
C ARG A 282 7.77 -22.82 -3.69
N ALA A 283 8.91 -22.57 -4.35
CA ALA A 283 10.21 -22.57 -3.68
C ALA A 283 10.28 -21.48 -2.61
N TRP A 284 9.86 -20.26 -2.93
CA TRP A 284 9.86 -19.17 -1.97
C TRP A 284 8.90 -19.37 -0.80
N ARG A 285 7.70 -19.94 -1.02
CA ARG A 285 6.79 -20.31 0.09
C ARG A 285 7.40 -21.34 1.04
N HIS A 286 8.27 -22.21 0.54
CA HIS A 286 8.99 -23.17 1.38
C HIS A 286 10.12 -22.50 2.18
N GLU A 287 10.83 -21.54 1.57
CA GLU A 287 11.90 -20.77 2.23
C GLU A 287 11.36 -19.72 3.22
N HIS A 288 10.20 -19.16 2.92
CA HIS A 288 9.52 -18.11 3.66
C HIS A 288 8.09 -18.59 3.99
N PRO A 289 7.96 -19.57 4.90
CA PRO A 289 6.66 -20.08 5.28
C PRO A 289 5.80 -18.97 5.88
N LEU A 290 4.51 -18.99 5.55
CA LEU A 290 3.55 -18.06 6.15
C LEU A 290 3.64 -18.11 7.67
N VAL A 291 3.76 -16.93 8.27
CA VAL A 291 3.54 -16.75 9.70
C VAL A 291 2.05 -16.50 9.89
N LEU A 292 1.38 -17.41 10.61
CA LEU A 292 0.02 -17.17 11.09
C LEU A 292 0.12 -16.16 12.23
N GLN A 293 -0.51 -14.99 12.08
CA GLN A 293 -0.68 -14.07 13.20
C GLN A 293 -1.92 -14.51 13.99
N ASP A 294 -1.70 -14.98 15.21
CA ASP A 294 -2.77 -15.20 16.18
C ASP A 294 -3.00 -13.90 16.95
N LEU A 295 -4.09 -13.19 16.67
CA LEU A 295 -4.44 -11.95 17.38
C LEU A 295 -5.09 -12.22 18.76
N GLU A 296 -5.23 -13.48 19.21
CA GLU A 296 -5.64 -13.77 20.59
C GLU A 296 -4.46 -13.62 21.58
N GLU A 297 -3.23 -13.69 21.08
CA GLU A 297 -1.99 -13.50 21.84
C GLU A 297 -1.22 -12.28 21.32
N VAL A 298 -1.89 -11.12 21.20
CA VAL A 298 -1.17 -9.86 20.99
C VAL A 298 -0.49 -9.49 22.31
N ASP A 299 0.83 -9.61 22.35
CA ASP A 299 1.60 -9.18 23.50
C ASP A 299 1.50 -7.65 23.71
N ASP A 300 1.89 -7.20 24.91
CA ASP A 300 1.80 -5.78 25.28
C ASP A 300 2.62 -4.88 24.33
N GLU A 301 3.70 -5.41 23.72
CA GLU A 301 4.58 -4.68 22.80
C GLU A 301 3.89 -4.42 21.44
N ILE A 302 3.19 -5.42 20.90
CA ILE A 302 2.39 -5.26 19.68
C ILE A 302 1.19 -4.37 19.98
N LEU A 303 0.52 -4.49 21.13
CA LEU A 303 -0.57 -3.59 21.51
C LEU A 303 -0.09 -2.14 21.63
N GLU A 304 1.09 -1.90 22.20
CA GLU A 304 1.71 -0.56 22.25
C GLU A 304 2.04 -0.05 20.84
N SER A 305 2.57 -0.91 19.98
CA SER A 305 2.86 -0.59 18.57
C SER A 305 1.59 -0.21 17.80
N LEU A 306 0.51 -0.96 17.96
CA LEU A 306 -0.78 -0.69 17.33
C LEU A 306 -1.40 0.63 17.82
N ARG A 307 -1.33 0.93 19.12
CA ARG A 307 -1.73 2.25 19.66
C ARG A 307 -0.88 3.38 19.08
N ALA A 308 0.44 3.20 19.01
CA ALA A 308 1.34 4.19 18.44
C ALA A 308 1.09 4.45 16.95
N LEU A 309 0.62 3.43 16.23
CA LEU A 309 0.22 3.49 14.84
C LEU A 309 -1.18 4.09 14.61
N GLY A 310 -2.01 4.20 15.66
CA GLY A 310 -3.37 4.72 15.59
C GLY A 310 -4.46 3.68 15.31
N TYR A 311 -4.14 2.38 15.41
CA TYR A 311 -5.11 1.29 15.21
C TYR A 311 -5.97 0.98 16.45
N LEU A 312 -5.58 1.47 17.64
CA LEU A 312 -6.23 1.22 18.93
C LEU A 312 -6.48 2.51 19.72
#